data_AF-A0A963X3V7-F1
#
_entry.id   AF-A0A963X3V7-F1
#
_cell.length_a   1.000
_cell.length_b   1.000
_cell.length_c   1.000
_cell.angle_alpha   90.00
_cell.angle_beta   90.00
_cell.angle_gamma   90.00
#
_symmetry.space_group_name_H-M   'P 1'
#
loop_
_entity.id
_entity.type
_entity.pdbx_description
1 polymer ?
#
loop_
_entity_poly.entity_id
_entity_poly.type
_entity_poly.pdbx_seq_one_letter_code
_entity_poly.pdbx_strand_id
1 'polypeptide(L)'
;MPELRPVFLVSGALIAALGVLMVIPLLFDLFAPDPVDRENWGAFATGAIISIFVGGGAALASSGPIKQLGVREGFLIVATSWTALVAFAAIPFAVGSFNLSYTDAFFEAMSGLTTTGSTIMTGLDDAPPGILLWRSMLQWLGGVGIIIMAFAVMPAL
;
A
#
# COMPACT_ATOMS: atom_id res chain seq x y z
N MET A 1 16.47 -2.79 24.76
CA MET A 1 15.75 -3.50 23.67
C MET A 1 15.01 -2.43 22.87
N PRO A 2 14.85 -2.56 21.55
CA PRO A 2 14.17 -1.53 20.76
C PRO A 2 12.72 -1.36 21.23
N GLU A 3 12.25 -0.11 21.29
CA GLU A 3 10.85 0.16 21.58
C GLU A 3 10.02 -0.14 20.33
N LEU A 4 9.20 -1.20 20.36
CA LEU A 4 8.40 -1.62 19.20
C LEU A 4 7.14 -0.77 18.99
N ARG A 5 6.72 -0.02 20.01
CA ARG A 5 5.47 0.76 19.96
C ARG A 5 5.49 1.82 18.85
N PRO A 6 6.53 2.66 18.69
CA PRO A 6 6.64 3.57 17.55
C PRO A 6 6.61 2.86 16.19
N VAL A 7 7.18 1.65 16.10
CA VAL A 7 7.21 0.85 14.87
C VAL A 7 5.78 0.48 14.43
N PHE A 8 5.00 -0.13 15.32
CA PHE A 8 3.61 -0.49 15.04
C PHE A 8 2.70 0.72 14.83
N LEU A 9 2.94 1.82 15.55
CA LEU A 9 2.20 3.07 15.38
C LEU A 9 2.37 3.62 13.96
N VAL A 10 3.61 3.76 13.50
CA VAL A 10 3.91 4.33 12.16
C VAL A 10 3.49 3.37 11.06
N SER A 11 3.90 2.09 11.11
CA SER A 11 3.52 1.11 10.10
C SER A 11 2.00 0.93 10.02
N GLY A 12 1.31 0.88 11.17
CA GLY A 12 -0.16 0.78 11.21
C GLY A 12 -0.85 1.99 10.58
N ALA A 13 -0.39 3.20 10.88
CA ALA A 13 -0.93 4.42 10.28
C ALA A 13 -0.74 4.46 8.76
N LEU A 14 0.42 4.02 8.26
CA LEU A 14 0.69 3.94 6.82
C LEU A 14 -0.19 2.90 6.12
N ILE A 15 -0.41 1.72 6.73
CA ILE A 15 -1.33 0.70 6.21
C ILE A 15 -2.77 1.21 6.18
N ALA A 16 -3.21 1.91 7.23
CA ALA A 16 -4.53 2.52 7.26
C ALA A 16 -4.69 3.57 6.15
N ALA A 17 -3.68 4.42 5.96
CA ALA A 17 -3.66 5.42 4.88
C ALA A 17 -3.70 4.75 3.48
N LEU A 18 -2.97 3.65 3.29
CA LEU A 18 -3.05 2.84 2.07
C LEU A 18 -4.47 2.32 1.82
N GLY A 19 -5.15 1.84 2.87
CA GLY A 19 -6.54 1.42 2.78
C GLY A 19 -7.50 2.55 2.40
N VAL A 20 -7.28 3.77 2.91
CA VAL A 20 -8.01 4.96 2.47
C VAL A 20 -7.73 5.28 1.00
N LEU A 21 -6.48 5.14 0.54
CA LEU A 21 -6.12 5.37 -0.86
C LEU A 21 -6.77 4.36 -1.81
N MET A 22 -7.00 3.11 -1.38
CA MET A 22 -7.76 2.11 -2.15
C MET A 22 -9.22 2.51 -2.38
N VAL A 23 -9.77 3.46 -1.61
CA VAL A 23 -11.11 4.01 -1.86
C VAL A 23 -11.16 4.76 -3.20
N ILE A 24 -10.04 5.32 -3.67
CA ILE A 24 -9.99 6.04 -4.95
C ILE A 24 -10.32 5.11 -6.13
N PRO A 25 -9.59 3.99 -6.37
CA PRO A 25 -9.94 3.05 -7.43
C PRO A 25 -11.27 2.33 -7.16
N LEU A 26 -11.66 2.12 -5.89
CA LEU A 26 -12.99 1.61 -5.55
C LEU A 26 -14.09 2.51 -6.10
N LEU A 27 -14.03 3.82 -5.82
CA LEU A 27 -15.01 4.78 -6.30
C LEU A 27 -14.95 4.89 -7.82
N PHE A 28 -13.74 4.86 -8.39
CA PHE A 28 -13.57 4.85 -9.84
C PHE A 28 -14.32 3.68 -10.50
N ASP A 29 -14.16 2.46 -9.99
CA ASP A 29 -14.87 1.28 -10.51
C ASP A 29 -16.38 1.35 -10.27
N LEU A 30 -16.83 1.87 -9.12
CA LEU A 30 -18.27 2.01 -8.86
C LEU A 30 -18.96 2.98 -9.82
N PHE A 31 -18.28 4.06 -10.19
CA PHE A 31 -18.80 5.08 -11.09
C PHE A 31 -18.46 4.84 -12.56
N ALA A 32 -17.77 3.74 -12.89
CA ALA A 32 -17.46 3.40 -14.27
C ALA A 32 -18.76 3.23 -15.09
N PRO A 33 -18.86 3.80 -16.31
CA PRO A 33 -20.09 3.72 -17.12
C PRO A 33 -20.41 2.29 -17.54
N ASP A 34 -19.40 1.53 -17.95
CA ASP A 34 -19.56 0.19 -18.50
C ASP A 34 -19.53 -0.88 -17.39
N PRO A 35 -20.45 -1.86 -17.40
CA PRO A 35 -20.50 -2.92 -16.38
C PRO A 35 -19.22 -3.77 -16.29
N VAL A 36 -18.51 -3.92 -17.41
CA VAL A 36 -17.24 -4.67 -17.49
C VAL A 36 -16.15 -4.00 -16.65
N ASP A 37 -16.16 -2.67 -16.57
CA ASP A 37 -15.18 -1.90 -15.80
C ASP A 37 -15.45 -1.95 -14.29
N ARG A 38 -16.64 -2.40 -13.86
CA ARG A 38 -17.01 -2.51 -12.45
C ARG A 38 -16.52 -3.81 -11.79
N GLU A 39 -15.68 -4.59 -12.44
CA GLU A 39 -15.36 -5.93 -11.94
C GLU A 39 -14.57 -5.93 -10.61
N ASN A 40 -13.82 -4.86 -10.31
CA ASN A 40 -12.85 -4.84 -9.21
C ASN A 40 -13.26 -4.03 -7.97
N TRP A 41 -14.45 -3.40 -7.93
CA TRP A 41 -14.87 -2.60 -6.77
C TRP A 41 -14.85 -3.42 -5.48
N GLY A 42 -15.25 -4.71 -5.55
CA GLY A 42 -15.26 -5.62 -4.40
C GLY A 42 -13.87 -5.97 -3.89
N ALA A 43 -12.89 -6.06 -4.80
CA ALA A 43 -11.49 -6.32 -4.46
C ALA A 43 -10.86 -5.12 -3.75
N PHE A 44 -11.12 -3.90 -4.25
CA PHE A 44 -10.68 -2.68 -3.59
C PHE A 44 -11.39 -2.44 -2.26
N ALA A 45 -12.69 -2.75 -2.15
CA ALA A 45 -13.43 -2.67 -0.89
C ALA A 45 -12.84 -3.62 0.16
N THR A 46 -12.54 -4.86 -0.23
CA THR A 46 -11.91 -5.86 0.64
C THR A 46 -10.53 -5.40 1.11
N GLY A 47 -9.68 -4.93 0.19
CA GLY A 47 -8.36 -4.39 0.50
C GLY A 47 -8.43 -3.17 1.43
N ALA A 48 -9.34 -2.23 1.16
CA ALA A 48 -9.54 -1.03 1.96
C ALA A 48 -9.98 -1.38 3.39
N ILE A 49 -11.00 -2.22 3.54
CA ILE A 49 -11.53 -2.62 4.86
C ILE A 49 -10.45 -3.33 5.67
N ILE A 50 -9.77 -4.31 5.09
CA ILE A 50 -8.72 -5.07 5.78
C ILE A 50 -7.57 -4.15 6.20
N SER A 51 -7.10 -3.27 5.30
CA SER A 51 -5.98 -2.37 5.57
C SER A 51 -6.33 -1.32 6.63
N ILE A 52 -7.52 -0.71 6.55
CA ILE A 52 -7.98 0.26 7.55
C ILE A 52 -8.17 -0.42 8.90
N PHE A 53 -8.79 -1.60 8.94
CA PHE A 53 -9.05 -2.30 10.19
C PHE A 53 -7.75 -2.76 10.87
N VAL A 54 -6.88 -3.45 10.13
CA VAL A 54 -5.62 -3.98 10.69
C VAL A 54 -4.63 -2.86 10.98
N GLY A 55 -4.42 -1.95 10.02
CA GLY A 55 -3.50 -0.81 10.19
C GLY A 55 -3.97 0.15 11.26
N GLY A 56 -5.25 0.53 11.23
CA GLY A 56 -5.86 1.41 12.22
C GLY A 56 -5.86 0.78 13.62
N GLY A 57 -6.19 -0.51 13.72
CA GLY A 57 -6.11 -1.26 14.97
C GLY A 57 -4.69 -1.28 15.56
N ALA A 58 -3.68 -1.57 14.74
CA ALA A 58 -2.28 -1.57 15.16
C ALA A 58 -1.81 -0.17 15.62
N ALA A 59 -2.21 0.87 14.89
CA ALA A 59 -1.89 2.25 15.23
C ALA A 59 -2.55 2.69 16.55
N LEU A 60 -3.84 2.41 16.71
CA LEU A 60 -4.58 2.77 17.92
C LEU A 60 -4.07 2.00 19.15
N ALA A 61 -3.79 0.71 19.01
CA ALA A 61 -3.21 -0.11 20.08
C ALA A 61 -1.80 0.35 20.49
N SER A 62 -1.09 1.03 19.59
CA SER A 62 0.27 1.55 19.80
C SER A 62 0.30 3.05 20.06
N SER A 63 -0.86 3.68 20.24
CA SER A 63 -0.97 5.12 20.43
C SER A 63 -0.34 5.58 21.75
N GLY A 64 0.26 6.78 21.72
CA GLY A 64 0.91 7.38 22.89
C GLY A 64 2.11 8.24 22.52
N PRO A 65 2.63 9.04 23.47
CA PRO A 65 3.75 9.94 23.21
C PRO A 65 5.02 9.15 22.84
N ILE A 66 5.66 9.54 21.74
CA ILE A 66 6.98 9.06 21.34
C ILE A 66 8.00 10.00 22.00
N LYS A 67 8.74 9.51 23.00
CA LYS A 67 9.70 10.33 23.74
C LYS A 67 11.00 10.57 22.96
N GLN A 68 11.56 9.52 22.37
CA GLN A 68 12.76 9.55 21.53
C GLN A 68 12.70 8.42 20.52
N LEU A 69 12.96 8.74 19.25
CA LEU A 69 13.13 7.77 18.18
C LEU A 69 14.62 7.49 18.02
N GLY A 70 15.05 6.29 18.42
CA GLY A 70 16.40 5.85 18.20
C GLY A 70 16.62 5.41 16.74
N VAL A 71 17.90 5.28 16.37
CA VAL A 71 18.32 4.85 15.02
C VAL A 71 17.78 3.44 14.72
N ARG A 72 17.78 2.54 15.72
CA ARG A 72 17.30 1.15 15.56
C ARG A 72 15.81 1.10 15.25
N GLU A 73 15.01 1.90 15.95
CA GLU A 73 13.58 2.06 15.70
C GLU A 73 13.31 2.64 14.30
N GLY A 74 14.13 3.61 13.86
CA GLY A 74 14.05 4.17 12.51
C GLY A 74 14.27 3.12 11.41
N PHE A 75 15.32 2.30 11.52
CA PHE A 75 15.57 1.19 10.58
C PHE A 75 14.42 0.19 10.56
N LEU A 76 13.90 -0.17 11.73
CA LEU A 76 12.75 -1.08 11.83
C LEU A 76 11.51 -0.48 11.15
N ILE A 77 11.17 0.78 11.43
CA ILE A 77 10.03 1.48 10.82
C ILE A 77 10.12 1.43 9.30
N VAL A 78 11.28 1.72 8.72
CA VAL A 78 11.44 1.71 7.26
C VAL A 78 11.22 0.28 6.74
N ALA A 79 11.98 -0.69 7.23
CA ALA A 79 11.92 -2.07 6.73
C ALA A 79 10.52 -2.70 6.89
N THR A 80 9.88 -2.53 8.05
CA THR A 80 8.55 -3.09 8.32
C THR A 80 7.46 -2.37 7.54
N SER A 81 7.52 -1.04 7.44
CA SER A 81 6.48 -0.28 6.74
C SER A 81 6.48 -0.58 5.25
N TRP A 82 7.64 -0.60 4.58
CA TRP A 82 7.71 -0.92 3.15
C TRP A 82 7.20 -2.34 2.87
N THR A 83 7.66 -3.32 3.65
CA THR A 83 7.23 -4.72 3.47
C THR A 83 5.73 -4.89 3.73
N ALA A 84 5.22 -4.27 4.80
CA ALA A 84 3.80 -4.35 5.13
C ALA A 84 2.94 -3.64 4.10
N LEU A 85 3.30 -2.42 3.67
CA LEU A 85 2.57 -1.69 2.64
C LEU A 85 2.40 -2.53 1.37
N VAL A 86 3.44 -3.23 0.92
CA VAL A 86 3.35 -4.15 -0.23
C VAL A 86 2.38 -5.30 0.03
N ALA A 87 2.47 -5.93 1.20
CA ALA A 87 1.60 -7.05 1.56
C ALA A 87 0.10 -6.68 1.51
N PHE A 88 -0.26 -5.47 1.97
CA PHE A 88 -1.63 -4.98 1.89
C PHE A 88 -1.99 -4.45 0.51
N ALA A 89 -1.06 -3.77 -0.19
CA ALA A 89 -1.26 -3.26 -1.55
C ALA A 89 -1.54 -4.36 -2.57
N ALA A 90 -1.08 -5.59 -2.29
CA ALA A 90 -1.30 -6.78 -3.11
C ALA A 90 -2.75 -7.30 -3.07
N ILE A 91 -3.55 -6.95 -2.05
CA ILE A 91 -4.88 -7.54 -1.86
C ILE A 91 -5.77 -7.39 -3.10
N PRO A 92 -5.95 -6.19 -3.70
CA PRO A 92 -6.81 -6.04 -4.86
C PRO A 92 -6.33 -6.84 -6.08
N PHE A 93 -5.03 -7.08 -6.24
CA PHE A 93 -4.49 -7.92 -7.32
C PHE A 93 -4.74 -9.41 -7.10
N ALA A 94 -4.74 -9.86 -5.83
CA ALA A 94 -4.96 -11.25 -5.48
C ALA A 94 -6.44 -11.67 -5.56
N VAL A 95 -7.37 -10.79 -5.18
CA VAL A 95 -8.81 -11.11 -5.12
C VAL A 95 -9.64 -10.46 -6.24
N GLY A 96 -9.02 -9.63 -7.08
CA GLY A 96 -9.65 -8.99 -8.23
C GLY A 96 -9.72 -9.88 -9.47
N SER A 97 -10.09 -9.29 -10.60
CA SER A 97 -10.37 -9.98 -11.86
C SER A 97 -9.19 -10.77 -12.44
N PHE A 98 -7.95 -10.34 -12.14
CA PHE A 98 -6.75 -11.07 -12.54
C PHE A 98 -6.48 -12.33 -11.70
N ASN A 99 -7.11 -12.46 -10.52
CA ASN A 99 -7.04 -13.60 -9.61
C ASN A 99 -5.61 -14.16 -9.47
N LEU A 100 -4.64 -13.26 -9.28
CA LEU A 100 -3.24 -13.65 -9.20
C LEU A 100 -3.00 -14.49 -7.94
N SER A 101 -2.01 -15.39 -8.01
CA SER A 101 -1.50 -15.99 -6.77
C SER A 101 -1.03 -14.87 -5.82
N TYR A 102 -1.12 -15.06 -4.51
CA TYR A 102 -0.72 -13.98 -3.60
C TYR A 102 0.76 -13.58 -3.76
N THR A 103 1.63 -14.52 -4.14
CA THR A 103 3.03 -14.26 -4.46
C THR A 103 3.19 -13.37 -5.70
N ASP A 104 2.37 -13.61 -6.72
CA ASP A 104 2.33 -12.81 -7.95
C ASP A 104 1.77 -11.40 -7.66
N ALA A 105 0.68 -11.32 -6.91
CA ALA A 105 0.11 -10.06 -6.45
C ALA A 105 1.10 -9.26 -5.60
N PHE A 106 1.86 -9.93 -4.73
CA PHE A 106 2.92 -9.30 -3.94
C PHE A 106 4.05 -8.78 -4.84
N PHE A 107 4.46 -9.54 -5.84
CA PHE A 107 5.46 -9.09 -6.82
C PHE A 107 5.00 -7.84 -7.56
N GLU A 108 3.76 -7.83 -8.07
CA GLU A 108 3.20 -6.69 -8.80
C GLU A 108 3.11 -5.44 -7.90
N ALA A 109 2.64 -5.60 -6.66
CA ALA A 109 2.58 -4.52 -5.68
C ALA A 109 3.97 -4.01 -5.28
N MET A 110 4.94 -4.91 -5.09
CA MET A 110 6.33 -4.57 -4.79
C MET A 110 6.92 -3.75 -5.92
N SER A 111 6.74 -4.22 -7.17
CA SER A 111 7.23 -3.56 -8.37
C SER A 111 6.65 -2.16 -8.54
N GLY A 112 5.34 -2.01 -8.31
CA GLY A 112 4.65 -0.73 -8.31
C GLY A 112 5.18 0.21 -7.24
N LEU A 113 5.15 -0.21 -5.98
CA LEU A 113 5.49 0.63 -4.83
C LEU A 113 6.98 1.01 -4.77
N THR A 114 7.88 0.16 -5.27
CA THR A 114 9.32 0.47 -5.33
C THR A 114 9.74 1.20 -6.59
N THR A 115 8.76 1.55 -7.43
CA THR A 115 8.97 2.15 -8.75
C THR A 115 9.89 1.34 -9.67
N THR A 116 9.88 0.01 -9.55
CA THR A 116 10.66 -0.89 -10.41
C THR A 116 10.04 -0.96 -11.81
N GLY A 117 8.71 -1.00 -11.90
CA GLY A 117 7.99 -0.96 -13.18
C GLY A 117 8.01 -2.26 -13.98
N SER A 118 8.48 -3.37 -13.39
CA SER A 118 8.29 -4.71 -13.94
C SER A 118 6.86 -5.21 -13.74
N THR A 119 6.38 -6.11 -14.60
CA THR A 119 5.03 -6.67 -14.48
C THR A 119 5.01 -8.14 -14.87
N ILE A 120 4.15 -8.90 -14.21
CA ILE A 120 3.83 -10.29 -14.53
C ILE A 120 2.42 -10.44 -15.13
N MET A 121 1.62 -9.37 -15.05
CA MET A 121 0.28 -9.34 -15.61
C MET A 121 0.36 -9.25 -17.14
N THR A 122 -0.44 -10.05 -17.83
CA THR A 122 -0.58 -10.06 -19.29
C THR A 122 -1.95 -9.54 -19.72
N GLY A 123 -2.07 -8.98 -20.92
CA GLY A 123 -3.35 -8.45 -21.41
C GLY A 123 -3.77 -7.14 -20.74
N LEU A 124 -2.80 -6.26 -20.47
CA LEU A 124 -3.05 -4.99 -19.79
C LEU A 124 -3.83 -3.97 -20.62
N ASP A 125 -3.81 -4.11 -21.95
CA ASP A 125 -4.52 -3.22 -22.87
C ASP A 125 -6.05 -3.33 -22.70
N ASP A 126 -6.53 -4.50 -22.26
CA ASP A 126 -7.94 -4.80 -22.02
C ASP A 126 -8.27 -4.91 -20.51
N ALA A 127 -7.35 -4.50 -19.63
CA ALA A 127 -7.53 -4.61 -18.19
C ALA A 127 -8.57 -3.59 -17.66
N PRO A 128 -9.35 -3.95 -16.63
CA PRO A 128 -10.27 -3.00 -16.01
C PRO A 128 -9.54 -1.75 -15.51
N PRO A 129 -10.06 -0.54 -15.76
CA PRO A 129 -9.28 0.67 -15.54
C PRO A 129 -8.96 0.95 -14.06
N GLY A 130 -9.76 0.46 -13.09
CA GLY A 130 -9.43 0.58 -11.67
C GLY A 130 -8.13 -0.12 -11.26
N ILE A 131 -7.84 -1.27 -11.86
CA ILE A 131 -6.57 -1.99 -11.64
C ILE A 131 -5.40 -1.23 -12.27
N LEU A 132 -5.58 -0.66 -13.45
CA LEU A 132 -4.57 0.19 -14.11
C LEU A 132 -4.30 1.47 -13.31
N LEU A 133 -5.36 2.07 -12.75
CA LEU A 133 -5.29 3.21 -11.86
C LEU A 133 -4.51 2.86 -10.59
N TRP A 134 -4.83 1.72 -9.96
CA TRP A 134 -4.13 1.28 -8.75
C TRP A 134 -2.64 1.05 -9.00
N ARG A 135 -2.26 0.40 -10.11
CA ARG A 135 -0.85 0.25 -10.52
C ARG A 135 -0.14 1.59 -10.64
N SER A 136 -0.77 2.56 -11.29
CA SER A 136 -0.23 3.91 -11.47
C SER A 136 -0.11 4.67 -10.13
N MET A 137 -1.09 4.49 -9.24
CA MET A 137 -1.05 5.06 -7.90
C MET A 137 0.09 4.47 -7.05
N LEU A 138 0.34 3.15 -7.12
CA LEU A 138 1.46 2.54 -6.40
C LEU A 138 2.80 3.11 -6.84
N GLN A 139 3.00 3.30 -8.14
CA GLN A 139 4.17 3.98 -8.71
C GLN A 139 4.31 5.40 -8.18
N TRP A 140 3.22 6.16 -8.19
CA TRP A 140 3.21 7.53 -7.67
C TRP A 140 3.53 7.59 -6.17
N LEU A 141 2.91 6.72 -5.37
CA LEU A 141 3.15 6.61 -3.92
C LEU A 141 4.61 6.24 -3.62
N GLY A 142 5.16 5.29 -4.38
CA GLY A 142 6.57 4.89 -4.31
C GLY A 142 7.52 6.05 -4.56
N GLY A 143 7.29 6.77 -5.66
CA GLY A 143 8.11 7.92 -6.04
C GLY A 143 8.07 9.05 -4.99
N VAL A 144 6.88 9.39 -4.49
CA VAL A 144 6.72 10.36 -3.40
C VAL A 144 7.43 9.89 -2.13
N GLY A 145 7.32 8.61 -1.79
CA GLY A 145 7.97 8.01 -0.62
C GLY A 145 9.49 8.15 -0.65
N ILE A 146 10.12 7.85 -1.80
CA ILE A 146 11.58 7.98 -1.98
C ILE A 146 12.01 9.45 -1.88
N ILE A 147 11.26 10.37 -2.49
CA ILE A 147 11.56 11.81 -2.43
C ILE A 147 11.54 12.30 -0.97
N ILE A 148 10.47 11.99 -0.23
CA ILE A 148 10.34 12.39 1.19
C ILE A 148 11.50 11.81 2.02
N MET A 149 11.87 10.54 1.78
CA MET A 149 12.99 9.91 2.48
C MET A 149 14.32 10.63 2.19
N ALA A 150 14.60 10.97 0.93
CA ALA A 150 15.80 11.70 0.55
C ALA A 150 15.88 13.07 1.27
N PHE A 151 14.78 13.81 1.31
CA PHE A 151 14.71 15.09 2.03
C PHE A 151 14.81 14.94 3.55
N ALA A 152 14.28 13.87 4.14
CA ALA A 152 14.38 13.61 5.57
C ALA A 152 15.81 13.30 6.03
N VAL A 153 16.63 12.71 5.16
CA VAL A 153 18.03 12.36 5.44
C VAL A 153 18.99 13.54 5.19
N MET A 154 18.66 14.44 4.25
CA MET A 154 19.52 15.58 3.87
C MET A 154 20.06 16.43 5.04
N PRO A 155 19.28 16.77 6.09
CA PRO A 155 19.77 17.57 7.22
C PRO A 155 20.80 16.85 8.12
N ALA A 156 20.93 15.52 7.98
CA ALA A 156 21.88 14.72 8.75
C ALA A 156 23.25 14.56 8.04
N LEU A 157 23.40 15.12 6.84
CA LEU A 157 24.63 15.15 6.03
C LEU A 157 25.15 16.59 5.90
#